data_AF-A0A6B3GZD2-F1
#
_entry.id   AF-A0A6B3GZD2-F1
#
_cell.length_a   1.000
_cell.length_b   1.000
_cell.length_c   1.000
_cell.angle_alpha   90.00
_cell.angle_beta   90.00
_cell.angle_gamma   90.00
#
_symmetry.space_group_name_H-M   'P 1'
#
loop_
_entity.id
_entity.type
_entity.pdbx_description
1 polymer ?
#
loop_
_entity_poly.entity_id
_entity_poly.type
_entity_poly.pdbx_seq_one_letter_code
_entity_poly.pdbx_strand_id
1 'polypeptide(L)' 'MAGETVITVVGNLVDDPELRFTPSGAAVAKFR' A
#
# COMPACT_ATOMS: atom_id res chain seq x y z
N MET A 1 0.97 0.47 -21.54
CA MET A 1 2.03 -0.45 -21.08
C MET A 1 3.33 -0.13 -21.82
N ALA A 2 4.09 0.79 -21.24
CA ALA A 2 5.52 1.03 -21.42
C ALA A 2 5.93 1.84 -20.17
N GLY A 3 6.84 1.34 -19.33
CA GLY A 3 7.25 1.99 -18.07
C GLY A 3 6.45 1.61 -16.81
N GLU A 4 5.54 0.62 -16.88
CA GLU A 4 4.85 0.10 -15.71
C GLU A 4 5.64 -1.08 -15.11
N THR A 5 6.06 -0.96 -13.85
CA THR A 5 6.74 -2.04 -13.13
C THR A 5 5.69 -2.89 -12.43
N VAL A 6 5.34 -4.02 -13.03
CA VAL A 6 4.39 -4.97 -12.43
C VAL A 6 5.08 -5.72 -11.29
N ILE A 7 4.51 -5.66 -10.10
CA ILE A 7 4.97 -6.39 -8.91
C ILE A 7 3.84 -7.29 -8.42
N THR A 8 4.15 -8.55 -8.11
CA THR A 8 3.22 -9.52 -7.50
C THR A 8 3.73 -9.89 -6.12
N VAL A 9 2.86 -9.82 -5.10
CA VAL A 9 3.17 -10.17 -3.71
C VAL A 9 2.15 -11.20 -3.22
N VAL A 10 2.64 -12.28 -2.61
CA VAL A 10 1.80 -13.33 -1.99
C VAL A 10 2.34 -13.60 -0.59
N GLY A 11 1.47 -13.62 0.40
CA GLY A 11 1.83 -13.85 1.80
C GLY A 11 0.65 -13.61 2.73
N ASN A 12 0.90 -13.76 4.03
CA ASN A 12 -0.06 -13.41 5.07
C ASN A 12 0.29 -12.04 5.65
N LEU A 13 -0.74 -11.24 5.98
CA LEU A 13 -0.54 -10.06 6.82
C LEU A 13 -0.15 -10.50 8.22
N VAL A 14 0.83 -9.84 8.82
CA VAL A 14 1.27 -10.15 10.19
C VAL A 14 0.73 -9.16 11.22
N ASP A 15 0.27 -7.99 10.78
CA ASP A 15 -0.36 -6.94 11.57
C ASP A 15 -1.59 -6.39 10.82
N ASP A 16 -2.48 -5.68 11.53
CA ASP A 16 -3.59 -4.96 10.91
C ASP A 16 -3.07 -3.79 10.02
N PRO A 17 -3.73 -3.49 8.89
CA PRO A 17 -3.34 -2.35 8.06
C PRO A 17 -3.49 -1.00 8.79
N GLU A 18 -2.44 -0.19 8.76
CA GLU A 18 -2.49 1.17 9.31
C GLU A 18 -3.01 2.16 8.25
N LEU A 19 -4.06 2.91 8.57
CA LEU A 19 -4.59 3.98 7.72
C LEU A 19 -4.17 5.36 8.23
N ARG A 20 -3.62 6.19 7.34
CA ARG A 20 -3.24 7.59 7.61
C ARG A 20 -3.69 8.51 6.48
N PHE A 21 -3.76 9.81 6.76
CA PHE A 21 -4.07 10.83 5.77
C PHE A 21 -2.87 11.77 5.57
N THR A 22 -2.59 12.11 4.31
CA THR A 22 -1.62 13.16 3.97
C THR A 22 -2.19 14.54 4.38
N PRO A 23 -1.36 15.59 4.46
CA PRO A 23 -1.86 16.97 4.66
C PRO A 23 -2.83 17.43 3.56
N SER A 24 -2.71 16.89 2.35
CA SER A 24 -3.63 17.14 1.23
C SER A 24 -4.92 16.31 1.32
N GLY A 25 -5.11 15.50 2.38
CA GLY A 25 -6.30 14.70 2.62
C GLY A 25 -6.34 13.35 1.88
N ALA A 26 -5.26 12.93 1.22
CA ALA A 26 -5.21 11.64 0.55
C ALA A 26 -5.00 10.51 1.56
N ALA A 27 -5.77 9.42 1.43
CA ALA A 27 -5.65 8.24 2.28
C ALA A 27 -4.47 7.36 1.83
N VAL A 28 -3.66 6.88 2.79
CA VAL A 28 -2.53 5.97 2.57
C VAL A 28 -2.61 4.82 3.57
N ALA A 29 -2.55 3.60 3.06
CA ALA A 29 -2.53 2.38 3.85
C ALA A 29 -1.13 1.75 3.85
N LYS A 30 -0.68 1.29 5.02
CA LYS A 30 0.57 0.53 5.18
C LYS A 30 0.24 -0.90 5.60
N PHE A 31 0.86 -1.86 4.93
CA PHE A 31 0.73 -3.29 5.19
C PHE A 31 2.09 -3.83 5.66
N ARG A 32 2.07 -4.81 6.58
CA ARG A 32 3.26 -5.55 7.02
C ARG A 32 2.99 -7.05 6.95
#